data_AF-A0A3L9I4T3-F1
#
_entry.id   AF-A0A3L9I4T3-F1
#
_cell.length_a   1.000
_cell.length_b   1.000
_cell.length_c   1.000
_cell.angle_alpha   90.00
_cell.angle_beta   90.00
_cell.angle_gamma   90.00
#
_symmetry.space_group_name_H-M   'P 1'
#
loop_
_entity.id
_entity.type
_entity.pdbx_description
1 polymer ?
#
loop_
_entity_poly.entity_id
_entity_poly.type
_entity_poly.pdbx_seq_one_letter_code
_entity_poly.pdbx_strand_id
1 'polypeptide(L)'
;CVAREELDEFPASEKEFASARELGVSIIDGFTPVAVEGNKVTFKHVRLPGELTMAADKIILAVGQHARLDAFAELEPQRNTIKTQNYQTRDPQVFAAGDIVEGDKTVVYAVKTGKEAAEAIHHYLEGACSC
;
A
#
# COMPACT_ATOMS: atom_id res chain seq x y z
N CYS A 1 10.50 -7.60 14.23
CA CYS A 1 9.72 -6.62 13.44
C CYS A 1 9.76 -5.29 14.17
N VAL A 2 10.17 -4.22 13.48
CA VAL A 2 10.06 -2.86 14.02
C VAL A 2 9.04 -2.12 13.17
N ALA A 3 8.02 -1.55 13.81
CA ALA A 3 6.91 -0.87 13.16
C ALA A 3 6.85 0.60 13.61
N ARG A 4 6.43 1.48 12.71
CA ARG A 4 6.30 2.92 12.97
C ARG A 4 5.03 3.20 13.76
N GLU A 5 3.95 2.54 13.38
CA GLU A 5 2.63 2.59 14.01
C GLU A 5 2.70 2.00 15.42
N GLU A 6 1.79 2.42 16.29
CA GLU A 6 1.58 1.76 17.59
C GLU A 6 0.54 0.64 17.45
N LEU A 7 0.51 -0.29 18.42
CA LEU A 7 -0.29 -1.51 18.35
C LEU A 7 -1.76 -1.33 17.91
N ASP A 8 -2.42 -0.25 18.36
CA ASP A 8 -3.81 0.08 18.03
C ASP A 8 -3.99 0.70 16.64
N GLU A 9 -2.90 1.11 16.00
CA GLU A 9 -2.84 1.69 14.66
C GLU A 9 -2.33 0.69 13.61
N PHE A 10 -2.07 -0.57 13.99
CA PHE A 10 -1.54 -1.58 13.07
C PHE A 10 -2.52 -1.84 11.91
N PRO A 11 -2.04 -1.79 10.65
CA PRO A 11 -2.90 -2.04 9.49
C PRO A 11 -3.24 -3.53 9.30
N ALA A 12 -2.44 -4.42 9.88
CA ALA A 12 -2.68 -5.86 9.83
C ALA A 12 -3.81 -6.27 10.78
N SER A 13 -4.51 -7.35 10.44
CA SER A 13 -5.59 -7.85 11.29
C SER A 13 -5.05 -8.43 12.61
N GLU A 14 -5.90 -8.45 13.65
CA GLU A 14 -5.56 -9.07 14.95
C GLU A 14 -5.12 -10.54 14.80
N LYS A 15 -5.70 -11.26 13.84
CA LYS A 15 -5.36 -12.66 13.56
C LYS A 15 -3.92 -12.78 13.04
N GLU A 16 -3.53 -11.93 12.10
CA GLU A 16 -2.16 -11.91 11.57
C GLU A 16 -1.14 -11.51 12.64
N PHE A 17 -1.51 -10.54 13.49
CA PHE A 17 -0.68 -10.15 14.63
C PHE A 17 -0.49 -11.31 15.63
N ALA A 18 -1.58 -12.00 16.00
CA ALA A 18 -1.54 -13.15 16.90
C ALA A 18 -0.67 -14.27 16.34
N SER A 19 -0.86 -14.64 15.07
CA SER A 19 -0.05 -15.68 14.43
C SER A 19 1.43 -15.32 14.35
N ALA A 20 1.78 -14.04 14.09
CA ALA A 20 3.19 -13.61 14.14
C ALA A 20 3.81 -13.78 15.53
N ARG A 21 3.05 -13.45 16.60
CA ARG A 21 3.50 -13.64 17.98
C ARG A 21 3.64 -15.12 18.35
N GLU A 22 2.70 -15.97 17.92
CA GLU A 22 2.77 -17.44 18.12
C GLU A 22 4.00 -18.05 17.46
N LEU A 23 4.43 -17.52 16.32
CA LEU A 23 5.67 -17.89 15.63
C LEU A 23 6.94 -17.31 16.28
N GLY A 24 6.82 -16.63 17.42
CA GLY A 24 7.95 -16.07 18.17
C GLY A 24 8.50 -14.76 17.60
N VAL A 25 7.77 -14.08 16.72
CA VAL A 25 8.21 -12.79 16.18
C VAL A 25 8.12 -11.71 17.25
N SER A 26 9.26 -11.13 17.62
CA SER A 26 9.28 -9.91 18.44
C SER A 26 8.81 -8.71 17.62
N ILE A 27 7.79 -8.01 18.08
CA ILE A 27 7.28 -6.77 17.48
C ILE A 27 7.58 -5.62 18.44
N ILE A 28 8.27 -4.61 17.92
CA ILE A 28 8.61 -3.35 18.58
C ILE A 28 7.94 -2.25 17.77
N ASP A 29 6.99 -1.54 18.36
CA ASP A 29 6.10 -0.57 17.72
C ASP A 29 6.45 0.87 18.11
N GLY A 30 5.92 1.85 17.38
CA GLY A 30 6.18 3.27 17.64
C GLY A 30 7.59 3.75 17.29
N PHE A 31 8.39 2.99 16.52
CA PHE A 31 9.77 3.32 16.15
C PHE A 31 9.97 3.42 14.65
N THR A 32 10.72 4.43 14.20
CA THR A 32 11.08 4.62 12.78
C THR A 32 12.60 4.57 12.58
N PRO A 33 13.10 3.88 11.53
CA PRO A 33 14.54 3.82 11.28
C PRO A 33 15.07 5.20 10.87
N VAL A 34 16.21 5.60 11.42
CA VAL A 34 16.85 6.89 11.13
C VAL A 34 18.28 6.76 10.59
N ALA A 35 18.96 5.66 10.86
CA ALA A 35 20.31 5.41 10.37
C ALA A 35 20.60 3.91 10.23
N VAL A 36 21.48 3.57 9.29
CA VAL A 36 22.06 2.23 9.14
C VAL A 36 23.58 2.38 9.02
N GLU A 37 24.30 1.74 9.94
CA GLU A 37 25.77 1.77 9.99
C GLU A 37 26.30 0.33 10.05
N GLY A 38 26.81 -0.17 8.93
CA GLY A 38 27.19 -1.57 8.79
C GLY A 38 25.96 -2.49 9.00
N ASN A 39 26.01 -3.34 10.02
CA ASN A 39 24.90 -4.23 10.39
C ASN A 39 24.05 -3.68 11.55
N LYS A 40 24.21 -2.41 11.93
CA LYS A 40 23.42 -1.78 12.98
C LYS A 40 22.38 -0.84 12.39
N VAL A 41 21.17 -0.92 12.92
CA VAL A 41 20.08 0.00 12.57
C VAL A 41 19.69 0.78 13.82
N THR A 42 19.63 2.10 13.68
CA THR A 42 19.18 3.01 14.73
C THR A 42 17.79 3.50 14.40
N PHE A 43 16.92 3.47 15.40
CA PHE A 43 15.53 3.86 15.33
C PHE A 43 15.23 4.95 16.35
N LYS A 44 14.32 5.86 16.03
CA LYS A 44 13.78 6.83 16.98
C LYS A 44 12.30 6.59 17.21
N HIS A 45 11.87 6.79 18.44
CA HIS A 45 10.46 6.73 18.78
C HIS A 45 9.72 7.89 18.09
N VAL A 46 8.57 7.61 17.49
CA VAL A 46 7.84 8.57 16.63
C VAL A 46 7.29 9.74 17.43
N ARG A 47 6.79 9.48 18.64
CA ARG A 47 6.15 10.50 19.52
C ARG A 47 6.98 10.96 20.71
N LEU A 48 7.91 10.15 21.20
CA LEU A 48 8.64 10.37 22.45
C LEU A 48 10.13 10.51 22.20
N PRO A 49 10.88 11.16 23.12
CA PRO A 49 12.33 11.13 23.09
C PRO A 49 12.82 9.73 23.49
N GLY A 50 13.01 8.85 22.50
CA GLY A 50 13.51 7.50 22.69
C GLY A 50 14.31 7.04 21.48
N GLU A 51 15.40 6.32 21.71
CA GLU A 51 16.25 5.77 20.67
C GLU A 51 16.52 4.29 20.94
N LEU A 52 16.51 3.49 19.88
CA LEU A 52 16.77 2.07 19.91
C LEU A 52 17.80 1.74 18.82
N THR A 53 18.91 1.11 19.20
CA THR A 53 19.88 0.61 18.22
C THR A 53 19.99 -0.90 18.36
N MET A 54 19.91 -1.60 17.23
CA MET A 54 20.04 -3.06 17.18
C MET A 54 20.91 -3.51 16.02
N ALA A 55 21.64 -4.61 16.22
CA ALA A 55 22.34 -5.30 15.14
C ALA A 55 21.37 -6.23 14.42
N ALA A 56 21.50 -6.32 13.09
CA ALA A 56 20.71 -7.19 12.23
C ALA A 56 21.59 -7.72 11.10
N ASP A 57 21.63 -9.04 10.92
CA ASP A 57 22.34 -9.67 9.80
C ASP A 57 21.57 -9.53 8.47
N LYS A 58 20.24 -9.37 8.57
CA LYS A 58 19.35 -9.17 7.43
C LYS A 58 18.31 -8.11 7.77
N ILE A 59 18.12 -7.18 6.84
CA ILE A 59 17.13 -6.12 6.94
C ILE A 59 16.16 -6.31 5.77
N ILE A 60 14.87 -6.45 6.09
CA ILE A 60 13.79 -6.56 5.11
C ILE A 60 12.91 -5.33 5.27
N LEU A 61 12.85 -4.49 4.24
CA LEU A 61 11.99 -3.31 4.22
C LEU A 61 10.59 -3.71 3.73
N ALA A 62 9.63 -3.72 4.65
CA ALA A 62 8.22 -4.02 4.37
C ALA A 62 7.35 -2.75 4.46
N VAL A 63 7.79 -1.67 3.82
CA VAL A 63 7.16 -0.32 3.89
C VAL A 63 6.02 -0.11 2.88
N GLY A 64 5.58 -1.18 2.22
CA GLY A 64 4.59 -1.13 1.15
C GLY A 64 5.20 -1.00 -0.24
N GLN A 65 4.38 -0.56 -1.20
CA GLN A 65 4.70 -0.53 -2.62
C GLN A 65 4.42 0.84 -3.25
N HIS A 66 5.11 1.16 -4.34
CA HIS A 66 4.84 2.37 -5.14
C HIS A 66 4.58 2.00 -6.60
N ALA A 67 3.55 2.60 -7.21
CA ALA A 67 3.19 2.42 -8.59
C ALA A 67 4.27 3.04 -9.50
N ARG A 68 4.78 2.25 -10.45
CA ARG A 68 5.70 2.72 -11.48
C ARG A 68 4.91 2.95 -12.76
N LEU A 69 4.75 4.21 -13.13
CA LEU A 69 3.90 4.65 -14.24
C LEU A 69 4.69 5.21 -15.42
N ASP A 70 5.98 4.88 -15.51
CA ASP A 70 6.88 5.41 -16.53
C ASP A 70 6.37 5.16 -17.97
N ALA A 71 5.61 4.07 -18.17
CA ALA A 71 4.99 3.72 -19.46
C ALA A 71 3.64 4.42 -19.72
N PHE A 72 3.07 5.12 -18.73
CA PHE A 72 1.76 5.77 -18.77
C PHE A 72 1.91 7.28 -18.52
N ALA A 73 2.56 7.97 -19.45
CA ALA A 73 2.97 9.37 -19.31
C ALA A 73 1.79 10.33 -18.99
N GLU A 74 0.57 9.98 -19.38
CA GLU A 74 -0.63 10.80 -19.15
C GLU A 74 -1.32 10.51 -17.80
N LEU A 75 -0.89 9.47 -17.09
CA LEU A 75 -1.43 9.11 -15.77
C LEU A 75 -0.58 9.71 -14.66
N GLU A 76 -1.09 10.77 -14.03
CA GLU A 76 -0.47 11.39 -12.86
C GLU A 76 -0.98 10.74 -11.56
N PRO A 77 -0.15 10.00 -10.81
CA PRO A 77 -0.54 9.45 -9.53
C PRO A 77 -0.69 10.56 -8.49
N GLN A 78 -1.73 10.48 -7.66
CA GLN A 78 -1.91 11.29 -6.48
C GLN A 78 -1.76 10.40 -5.26
N ARG A 79 -0.75 10.64 -4.42
CA ARG A 79 -0.46 9.80 -3.24
C ARG A 79 -0.37 8.31 -3.58
N ASN A 80 0.31 7.97 -4.67
CA ASN A 80 0.53 6.59 -5.13
C ASN A 80 -0.73 5.88 -5.69
N THR A 81 -1.84 6.59 -5.90
CA THR A 81 -3.03 6.05 -6.56
C THR A 81 -3.42 6.89 -7.77
N ILE A 82 -4.13 6.28 -8.72
CA ILE A 82 -4.72 6.96 -9.86
C ILE A 82 -6.13 7.42 -9.47
N LYS A 83 -6.42 8.70 -9.70
CA LYS A 83 -7.78 9.21 -9.59
C LYS A 83 -8.63 8.74 -10.75
N THR A 84 -9.81 8.25 -10.44
CA THR A 84 -10.80 7.81 -11.43
C THR A 84 -12.17 8.42 -11.12
N GLN A 85 -13.01 8.49 -12.15
CA GLN A 85 -14.43 8.72 -12.03
C GLN A 85 -15.14 7.57 -12.72
N ASN A 86 -15.91 6.77 -11.98
CA ASN A 86 -16.48 5.52 -12.47
C ASN A 86 -15.43 4.61 -13.14
N TYR A 87 -14.28 4.42 -12.48
CA TYR A 87 -13.10 3.65 -12.95
C TYR A 87 -12.38 4.24 -14.17
N GLN A 88 -12.95 5.24 -14.86
CA GLN A 88 -12.32 5.93 -15.97
C GLN A 88 -11.29 6.94 -15.45
N THR A 89 -10.12 7.00 -16.10
CA THR A 89 -9.06 7.96 -15.75
C THR A 89 -9.30 9.30 -16.45
N ARG A 90 -8.30 10.20 -16.40
CA ARG A 90 -8.33 11.44 -17.20
C ARG A 90 -8.26 11.17 -18.70
N ASP A 91 -7.59 10.10 -19.11
CA ASP A 91 -7.68 9.58 -20.47
C ASP A 91 -9.00 8.79 -20.59
N PRO A 92 -9.95 9.21 -21.45
CA PRO A 92 -11.25 8.56 -21.58
C PRO A 92 -11.16 7.12 -22.13
N GLN A 93 -10.04 6.71 -22.71
CA GLN A 93 -9.85 5.34 -23.20
C GLN A 93 -9.22 4.42 -22.14
N VAL A 94 -8.77 4.97 -21.01
CA VAL A 94 -8.06 4.22 -19.97
C VAL A 94 -8.91 4.15 -18.70
N PHE A 95 -9.02 2.93 -18.17
CA PHE A 95 -9.73 2.62 -16.93
C PHE A 95 -8.75 1.99 -15.93
N ALA A 96 -8.98 2.22 -14.62
CA ALA A 96 -8.15 1.71 -13.54
C ALA A 96 -9.00 1.16 -12.39
N ALA A 97 -8.55 0.04 -11.82
CA ALA A 97 -9.19 -0.67 -10.71
C ALA A 97 -8.13 -1.43 -9.87
N GLY A 98 -8.52 -1.93 -8.70
CA GLY A 98 -7.64 -2.66 -7.78
C GLY A 98 -6.69 -1.76 -6.99
N ASP A 99 -5.51 -2.28 -6.65
CA ASP A 99 -4.56 -1.60 -5.75
C ASP A 99 -4.06 -0.25 -6.25
N ILE A 100 -4.13 0.01 -7.55
CA ILE A 100 -3.66 1.25 -8.16
C ILE A 100 -4.65 2.42 -7.99
N VAL A 101 -5.88 2.16 -7.55
CA VAL A 101 -6.87 3.20 -7.22
C VAL A 101 -7.07 3.31 -5.71
N GLU A 102 -7.76 4.37 -5.27
CA GLU A 102 -8.13 4.53 -3.86
C GLU A 102 -9.13 3.44 -3.42
N GLY A 103 -8.92 2.87 -2.23
CA GLY A 103 -9.76 1.80 -1.69
C GLY A 103 -8.95 0.73 -0.93
N ASP A 104 -9.65 -0.32 -0.49
CA ASP A 104 -9.04 -1.39 0.31
C ASP A 104 -8.03 -2.19 -0.52
N LYS A 105 -6.92 -2.57 0.11
CA LYS A 105 -5.82 -3.33 -0.52
C LYS A 105 -5.97 -4.84 -0.32
N THR A 106 -7.21 -5.32 -0.38
CA THR A 106 -7.52 -6.74 -0.25
C THR A 106 -7.80 -7.35 -1.62
N VAL A 107 -7.49 -8.63 -1.78
CA VAL A 107 -7.77 -9.36 -3.02
C VAL A 107 -9.27 -9.30 -3.39
N VAL A 108 -10.14 -9.41 -2.40
CA VAL A 108 -11.60 -9.37 -2.62
C VAL A 108 -12.03 -8.00 -3.14
N TYR A 109 -11.47 -6.91 -2.59
CA TYR A 109 -11.76 -5.56 -3.07
C TYR A 109 -11.23 -5.32 -4.49
N ALA A 110 -10.03 -5.83 -4.79
CA ALA A 110 -9.49 -5.76 -6.15
C ALA A 110 -10.37 -6.51 -7.16
N VAL A 111 -10.89 -7.70 -6.81
CA VAL A 111 -11.83 -8.44 -7.66
C VAL A 111 -13.15 -7.69 -7.84
N LYS A 112 -13.68 -7.10 -6.76
CA LYS A 112 -14.90 -6.28 -6.82
C LYS A 112 -14.73 -5.12 -7.81
N THR A 113 -13.70 -4.30 -7.61
CA THR A 113 -13.44 -3.13 -8.47
C THR A 113 -13.14 -3.52 -9.91
N GLY A 114 -12.51 -4.67 -10.16
CA GLY A 114 -12.33 -5.19 -11.51
C GLY A 114 -13.64 -5.51 -12.22
N LYS A 115 -14.65 -6.04 -11.51
CA LYS A 115 -15.98 -6.28 -12.08
C LYS A 115 -16.70 -4.97 -12.40
N GLU A 116 -16.68 -4.03 -11.46
CA GLU A 116 -17.32 -2.71 -11.64
C GLU A 116 -16.65 -1.92 -12.79
N ALA A 117 -15.33 -2.01 -12.94
CA ALA A 117 -14.61 -1.43 -14.07
C ALA A 117 -14.99 -2.08 -15.41
N ALA A 118 -15.22 -3.40 -15.44
CA ALA A 118 -15.66 -4.09 -16.65
C ALA A 118 -17.05 -3.62 -17.11
N GLU A 119 -17.98 -3.39 -16.17
CA GLU A 119 -19.29 -2.81 -16.45
C GLU A 119 -19.16 -1.37 -16.98
N ALA A 120 -18.29 -0.55 -16.38
CA ALA A 120 -18.02 0.80 -16.86
C ALA A 120 -17.45 0.83 -18.28
N ILE A 121 -16.50 -0.06 -18.59
CA ILE A 121 -15.95 -0.23 -19.94
C ILE A 121 -17.05 -0.66 -20.92
N HIS A 122 -17.91 -1.61 -20.52
CA HIS A 122 -19.01 -2.07 -21.36
C HIS A 122 -19.95 -0.93 -21.74
N HIS A 123 -20.40 -0.14 -20.76
CA HIS A 123 -21.26 1.03 -21.03
C HIS A 123 -20.58 2.10 -21.88
N TYR A 124 -19.29 2.34 -21.67
CA TYR A 124 -18.51 3.25 -22.51
C TYR A 124 -18.50 2.81 -23.98
N LEU A 125 -18.31 1.52 -24.24
CA LEU A 125 -18.31 0.96 -25.60
C LEU A 125 -19.70 0.94 -26.23
N GLU A 126 -20.76 0.68 -25.47
CA GLU A 126 -22.14 0.76 -25.96
C GLU A 126 -22.51 2.19 -26.39
N GLY A 127 -22.17 3.20 -25.58
CA GLY A 127 -22.39 4.61 -25.91
C GLY A 127 -21.54 5.10 -27.09
N ALA A 128 -20.40 4.46 -27.36
CA ALA A 128 -19.60 4.71 -28.56
C ALA A 128 -20.17 4.03 -29.82
N CYS A 129 -21.08 3.07 -29.68
CA CYS A 129 -21.67 2.28 -30.76
C CYS A 129 -23.02 2.82 -31.27
N SER A 130 -23.57 3.87 -30.66
CA SER A 130 -24.77 4.56 -31.16
C SER A 130 -24.42 5.56 -32.27
N CYS A 131 -24.40 5.06 -33.50
CA CYS A 131 -24.36 5.80 -34.77
C CYS A 131 -25.61 5.46 -35.60
#